data_AF-A0A0K8TUZ1-F1
#
_entry.id   AF-A0A0K8TUZ1-F1
#
_cell.length_a   1.000
_cell.length_b   1.000
_cell.length_c   1.000
_cell.angle_alpha   90.00
_cell.angle_beta   90.00
_cell.angle_gamma   90.00
#
_symmetry.space_group_name_H-M   'P 1'
#
loop_
_entity.id
_entity.type
_entity.pdbx_description
1 polymer ?
#
loop_
_entity_poly.entity_id
_entity_poly.type
_entity_poly.pdbx_seq_one_letter_code
_entity_poly.pdbx_strand_id
1 'polypeptide(L)'
;TLSVFVMVVVAATVIGSIRLRKPDLSRMKRYFPRCCKERTFLCLQKHVGQIHVFASSCQQEAAVYCGAYEDCVPCCNQYANCMLPSKQNTIQRDHDVCKQRVCERPARKTCS
;
A
#
# COMPACT_ATOMS: atom_id res chain seq x y z
N THR A 1 62.69 -2.27 -17.28
CA THR A 1 61.73 -1.34 -17.93
C THR A 1 60.33 -1.71 -17.49
N LEU A 2 59.57 -0.71 -17.02
CA LEU A 2 58.38 -0.82 -16.18
C LEU A 2 57.12 -1.31 -16.92
N SER A 3 56.38 -2.22 -16.28
CA SER A 3 55.03 -2.64 -16.68
C SER A 3 54.00 -1.55 -16.35
N VAL A 4 53.26 -1.09 -17.35
CA VAL A 4 52.14 -0.16 -17.16
C VAL A 4 50.84 -0.94 -17.40
N PHE A 5 50.17 -1.32 -16.33
CA PHE A 5 48.83 -1.88 -16.38
C PHE A 5 47.84 -0.70 -16.46
N VAL A 6 47.25 -0.49 -17.63
CA VAL A 6 46.22 0.53 -17.83
C VAL A 6 44.90 0.00 -17.28
N MET A 7 44.53 0.44 -16.08
CA MET A 7 43.22 0.17 -15.48
C MET A 7 42.19 1.11 -16.12
N VAL A 8 41.38 0.61 -17.05
CA VAL A 8 40.30 1.38 -17.68
C VAL A 8 39.06 1.32 -16.79
N VAL A 9 38.82 2.39 -16.03
CA VAL A 9 37.57 2.59 -15.27
C VAL A 9 36.49 3.03 -16.25
N VAL A 10 35.61 2.12 -16.67
CA VAL A 10 34.41 2.48 -17.42
C VAL A 10 33.35 2.97 -16.43
N ALA A 11 33.24 4.29 -16.28
CA ALA A 11 32.08 4.89 -15.64
C ALA A 11 30.90 4.80 -16.61
N ALA A 12 29.92 3.93 -16.31
CA ALA A 12 28.68 3.84 -17.06
C ALA A 12 27.79 5.05 -16.75
N THR A 13 28.02 6.17 -17.45
CA THR A 13 27.07 7.29 -17.48
C THR A 13 25.93 6.95 -18.45
N VAL A 14 24.90 6.27 -17.95
CA VAL A 14 23.64 6.13 -18.68
C VAL A 14 22.86 7.44 -18.57
N ILE A 15 23.33 8.46 -19.29
CA ILE A 15 22.57 9.67 -19.59
C ILE A 15 21.87 9.41 -20.93
N GLY A 16 20.83 8.59 -20.86
CA GLY A 16 19.98 8.25 -21.98
C GLY A 16 18.53 8.35 -21.52
N SER A 17 18.05 9.59 -21.37
CA SER A 17 16.66 10.05 -21.30
C SER A 17 15.54 9.01 -21.33
N ILE A 18 15.52 8.07 -20.39
CA ILE A 18 14.26 7.55 -19.90
C ILE A 18 13.74 8.70 -19.06
N ARG A 19 12.85 9.51 -19.63
CA ARG A 19 11.95 10.30 -18.78
C ARG A 19 11.29 9.26 -17.90
N LEU A 20 11.84 9.02 -16.70
CA LEU A 20 11.11 8.54 -15.55
C LEU A 20 9.97 9.54 -15.46
N ARG A 21 8.88 9.17 -16.13
CA ARG A 21 7.59 9.79 -16.07
C ARG A 21 7.32 9.71 -14.58
N LYS A 22 7.65 10.78 -13.84
CA LYS A 22 7.24 10.94 -12.45
C LYS A 22 5.78 10.52 -12.49
N PRO A 23 5.38 9.41 -11.84
CA PRO A 23 3.97 9.06 -11.83
C PRO A 23 3.27 10.33 -11.40
N ASP A 24 2.28 10.73 -12.18
CA ASP A 24 1.57 11.99 -12.01
C ASP A 24 0.85 11.91 -10.65
N LEU A 25 1.60 12.18 -9.58
CA LEU A 25 1.20 12.07 -8.18
C LEU A 25 0.06 13.05 -7.89
N SER A 26 -0.10 14.07 -8.74
CA SER A 26 -1.22 15.00 -8.72
C SER A 26 -2.56 14.35 -9.10
N ARG A 27 -2.58 13.21 -9.80
CA ARG A 27 -3.81 12.56 -10.27
C ARG A 27 -4.37 11.48 -9.31
N MET A 28 -3.60 11.06 -8.30
CA MET A 28 -3.99 10.01 -7.34
C MET A 28 -4.67 10.53 -6.06
N LYS A 29 -4.97 11.82 -5.94
CA LYS A 29 -5.68 12.42 -4.78
C LYS A 29 -7.17 12.11 -4.71
N ARG A 30 -7.60 10.96 -5.20
CA ARG A 30 -8.94 10.45 -4.89
C ARG A 30 -8.77 9.33 -3.90
N TYR A 31 -8.71 9.69 -2.61
CA TYR A 31 -8.95 8.76 -1.53
C TYR A 31 -10.26 8.02 -1.83
N PHE A 32 -10.14 6.75 -2.23
CA PHE A 32 -11.28 5.90 -2.57
C PHE A 32 -11.44 4.88 -1.45
N PRO A 33 -12.33 5.12 -0.47
CA PRO A 33 -12.56 4.19 0.63
C PRO A 33 -13.00 2.81 0.14
N ARG A 34 -13.62 2.73 -1.05
CA ARG A 34 -13.91 1.48 -1.74
C ARG A 34 -12.65 0.71 -2.14
N CYS A 35 -11.69 1.37 -2.77
CA CYS A 35 -10.41 0.77 -3.16
C CYS A 35 -9.68 0.22 -1.93
N CYS A 36 -9.63 0.99 -0.84
CA CYS A 36 -8.98 0.58 0.40
C CYS A 36 -9.57 -0.73 0.95
N LYS A 37 -10.90 -0.83 1.03
CA LYS A 37 -11.59 -2.03 1.53
C LYS A 37 -11.32 -3.25 0.65
N GLU A 38 -11.43 -3.10 -0.67
CA GLU A 38 -11.22 -4.19 -1.63
C GLU A 38 -9.77 -4.68 -1.59
N ARG A 39 -8.79 -3.77 -1.57
CA ARG A 39 -7.37 -4.15 -1.49
C ARG A 39 -7.00 -4.78 -0.15
N THR A 40 -7.52 -4.24 0.96
CA THR A 40 -7.31 -4.84 2.28
C THR A 40 -7.87 -6.26 2.31
N PHE A 41 -9.07 -6.47 1.79
CA PHE A 41 -9.70 -7.78 1.73
C PHE A 41 -8.86 -8.80 0.96
N LEU A 42 -8.40 -8.44 -0.24
CA LEU A 42 -7.55 -9.30 -1.07
C LEU A 42 -6.23 -9.68 -0.37
N CYS A 43 -5.67 -8.76 0.41
CA CYS A 43 -4.50 -9.05 1.24
C CYS A 43 -4.85 -9.99 2.41
N LEU A 44 -5.94 -9.71 3.14
CA LEU A 44 -6.38 -10.54 4.27
C LEU A 44 -6.77 -11.97 3.86
N GLN A 45 -7.29 -12.15 2.64
CA GLN A 45 -7.55 -13.48 2.07
C GLN A 45 -6.31 -14.36 1.93
N LYS A 46 -5.11 -13.76 1.84
CA LYS A 46 -3.84 -14.52 1.82
C LYS A 46 -3.38 -14.91 3.22
N HIS A 47 -3.89 -14.26 4.25
CA HIS A 47 -3.48 -14.39 5.65
C HIS A 47 -4.63 -14.84 6.55
N VAL A 48 -5.49 -15.69 6.00
CA VAL A 48 -6.66 -16.20 6.70
C VAL A 48 -6.23 -17.01 7.93
N GLY A 49 -6.85 -16.73 9.08
CA GLY A 49 -6.44 -17.26 10.38
C GLY A 49 -5.41 -16.41 11.12
N GLN A 50 -4.77 -15.44 10.44
CA GLN A 50 -3.81 -14.50 11.01
C GLN A 50 -4.20 -13.04 10.75
N ILE A 51 -5.49 -12.78 10.54
CA ILE A 51 -6.02 -11.44 10.19
C ILE A 51 -5.60 -10.38 11.21
N HIS A 52 -5.61 -10.71 12.52
CA HIS A 52 -5.18 -9.80 13.58
C HIS A 52 -3.71 -9.37 13.47
N VAL A 53 -2.84 -10.21 12.88
CA VAL A 53 -1.42 -9.90 12.66
C VAL A 53 -1.24 -9.03 11.41
N PHE A 54 -1.97 -9.33 10.34
CA PHE A 54 -1.76 -8.71 9.04
C PHE A 54 -2.70 -7.54 8.74
N ALA A 55 -3.70 -7.25 9.57
CA ALA A 55 -4.68 -6.19 9.33
C ALA A 55 -4.04 -4.81 9.10
N SER A 56 -3.06 -4.43 9.93
CA SER A 56 -2.34 -3.15 9.79
C SER A 56 -1.51 -3.10 8.51
N SER A 57 -0.75 -4.16 8.24
CA SER A 57 0.11 -4.27 7.05
C SER A 57 -0.71 -4.24 5.76
N CYS A 58 -1.82 -5.00 5.71
CA CYS A 58 -2.75 -5.01 4.58
C CYS A 58 -3.43 -3.66 4.36
N GLN A 59 -3.73 -2.92 5.43
CA GLN A 59 -4.27 -1.56 5.34
C GLN A 59 -3.23 -0.56 4.80
N GLN A 60 -1.96 -0.70 5.20
CA GLN A 60 -0.88 0.14 4.68
C GLN A 60 -0.63 -0.14 3.19
N GLU A 61 -0.57 -1.41 2.79
CA GLU A 61 -0.46 -1.79 1.38
C GLU A 61 -1.63 -1.23 0.55
N ALA A 62 -2.85 -1.38 1.05
CA ALA A 62 -4.03 -0.79 0.42
C ALA A 62 -3.96 0.74 0.37
N ALA A 63 -3.43 1.40 1.40
CA ALA A 63 -3.28 2.85 1.44
C ALA A 63 -2.27 3.34 0.39
N VAL A 64 -1.13 2.67 0.23
CA VAL A 64 -0.15 2.95 -0.83
C VAL A 64 -0.79 2.77 -2.20
N TYR A 65 -1.45 1.64 -2.43
CA TYR A 65 -2.06 1.33 -3.72
C TYR A 65 -3.18 2.32 -4.10
N CYS A 66 -4.01 2.70 -3.13
CA CYS A 66 -5.19 3.53 -3.36
C CYS A 66 -4.92 5.03 -3.23
N GLY A 67 -3.67 5.47 -3.10
CA GLY A 67 -3.31 6.89 -3.00
C GLY A 67 -3.75 7.56 -1.69
N ALA A 68 -3.87 6.77 -0.62
CA ALA A 68 -4.24 7.21 0.73
C ALA A 68 -3.03 7.28 1.69
N TYR A 69 -1.81 7.04 1.20
CA TYR A 69 -0.58 6.93 2.01
C TYR A 69 -0.03 8.26 2.52
N GLU A 70 -0.72 9.40 2.35
CA GLU A 70 -0.20 10.70 2.77
C GLU A 70 0.03 10.81 4.29
N ASP A 71 -0.52 9.93 5.14
CA ASP A 71 -0.63 10.21 6.58
C ASP A 71 -0.19 9.08 7.55
N CYS A 72 0.44 7.99 7.12
CA CYS A 72 0.74 6.83 7.99
C CYS A 72 -0.49 6.22 8.72
N VAL A 73 -1.68 6.74 8.45
CA VAL A 73 -2.95 6.27 8.97
C VAL A 73 -3.47 5.19 8.02
N PRO A 74 -3.91 4.04 8.54
CA PRO A 74 -4.61 3.04 7.74
C PRO A 74 -5.80 3.67 7.00
N CYS A 75 -5.96 3.30 5.73
CA CYS A 75 -6.92 3.95 4.85
C CYS A 75 -8.39 3.67 5.24
N CYS A 76 -8.68 2.72 6.13
CA CYS A 76 -9.98 2.57 6.76
C CYS A 76 -9.93 1.71 8.04
N ASN A 77 -9.64 2.34 9.17
CA ASN A 77 -9.63 1.69 10.50
C ASN A 77 -10.91 0.92 10.82
N GLN A 78 -12.07 1.50 10.54
CA GLN A 78 -13.35 0.88 10.86
C GLN A 78 -13.58 -0.42 10.09
N TYR A 79 -13.09 -0.49 8.84
CA TYR A 79 -13.14 -1.73 8.07
C TYR A 79 -12.18 -2.77 8.64
N ALA A 80 -10.94 -2.40 8.93
CA ALA A 80 -9.94 -3.30 9.50
C ALA A 80 -10.42 -3.92 10.82
N ASN A 81 -10.93 -3.08 11.74
CA ASN A 81 -11.47 -3.52 13.02
C ASN A 81 -12.67 -4.46 12.88
N CYS A 82 -13.53 -4.20 11.90
CA CYS A 82 -14.68 -5.06 11.60
C CYS A 82 -14.25 -6.44 11.06
N MET A 83 -13.13 -6.51 10.34
CA MET A 83 -12.58 -7.76 9.78
C MET A 83 -11.74 -8.57 10.79
N LEU A 84 -11.31 -7.99 11.91
CA LEU A 84 -10.51 -8.70 12.93
C LEU A 84 -11.09 -10.05 13.40
N PRO A 85 -12.40 -10.20 13.69
CA PRO A 85 -12.97 -11.47 14.11
C PRO A 85 -13.17 -12.47 12.96
N SER A 86 -12.88 -12.09 11.71
CA SER A 86 -13.12 -12.94 10.55
C SER A 86 -12.31 -14.23 10.56
N LYS A 87 -12.96 -15.30 10.12
CA LYS A 87 -12.38 -16.65 10.01
C LYS A 87 -12.40 -17.11 8.57
N GLN A 88 -11.70 -18.21 8.27
CA GLN A 88 -11.59 -18.75 6.91
C GLN A 88 -12.91 -18.92 6.19
N ASN A 89 -13.89 -19.49 6.89
CA ASN A 89 -15.19 -19.81 6.29
C ASN A 89 -16.14 -18.60 6.27
N THR A 90 -15.80 -17.51 6.94
CA THR A 90 -16.67 -16.33 7.08
C THR A 90 -16.10 -15.08 6.41
N ILE A 91 -14.83 -15.06 6.03
CA ILE A 91 -14.12 -13.86 5.58
C ILE A 91 -14.84 -13.12 4.43
N GLN A 92 -15.45 -13.84 3.48
CA GLN A 92 -16.22 -13.24 2.40
C GLN A 92 -17.50 -12.57 2.91
N ARG A 93 -18.26 -13.29 3.76
CA ARG A 93 -19.49 -12.78 4.38
C ARG A 93 -19.18 -11.55 5.24
N ASP A 94 -18.12 -11.63 6.03
CA ASP A 94 -17.68 -10.56 6.90
C ASP A 94 -17.21 -9.36 6.08
N HIS A 95 -16.52 -9.57 4.96
CA HIS A 95 -16.22 -8.49 4.00
C HIS A 95 -17.49 -7.81 3.49
N ASP A 96 -18.51 -8.58 3.11
CA ASP A 96 -19.77 -8.05 2.59
C ASP A 96 -20.55 -7.21 3.62
N VAL A 97 -20.42 -7.53 4.91
CA VAL A 97 -20.96 -6.74 6.02
C VAL A 97 -20.08 -5.53 6.29
N CYS A 98 -18.78 -5.75 6.49
CA CYS A 98 -17.82 -4.72 6.90
C CYS A 98 -17.58 -3.67 5.82
N LYS A 99 -17.74 -4.00 4.54
CA LYS A 99 -17.59 -3.03 3.44
C LYS A 99 -18.62 -1.89 3.50
N GLN A 100 -19.70 -2.05 4.25
CA GLN A 100 -20.70 -1.00 4.46
C GLN A 100 -20.28 0.05 5.50
N ARG A 101 -19.25 -0.23 6.32
CA ARG A 101 -18.75 0.70 7.33
C ARG A 101 -18.24 1.99 6.68
N VAL A 102 -18.61 3.14 7.21
CA VAL A 102 -18.10 4.43 6.75
C VAL A 102 -16.63 4.53 7.13
N CYS A 103 -15.77 4.79 6.14
CA CYS A 103 -14.38 5.15 6.40
C CYS A 103 -14.34 6.67 6.47
N GLU A 104 -14.07 7.19 7.66
CA GLU A 104 -13.71 8.60 7.79
C GLU A 104 -12.46 8.83 6.94
N ARG A 105 -12.41 9.98 6.25
CA ARG A 105 -11.14 10.41 5.65
C ARG A 105 -10.15 10.58 6.79
N PRO A 106 -8.92 10.05 6.68
CA PRO A 106 -7.89 10.43 7.64
C PRO A 106 -7.81 11.97 7.65
N ALA A 107 -7.97 12.57 8.83
CA ALA A 107 -7.60 13.97 9.01
C ALA A 107 -6.11 14.04 8.68
N ARG A 108 -5.71 14.99 7.82
CA ARG A 108 -4.30 15.18 7.45
C ARG A 108 -3.47 15.21 8.73
N LYS A 109 -2.68 14.16 8.95
CA LYS A 109 -1.75 14.05 10.06
C LYS A 109 -0.43 13.75 9.38
N THR A 110 0.35 14.81 9.20
CA THR A 110 1.75 14.69 8.81
C THR A 110 2.43 13.72 9.76
N CYS A 111 2.99 12.64 9.21
CA CYS A 111 3.86 11.75 9.98
C CYS A 111 5.09 12.56 10.41
N SER A 112 5.32 12.63 11.71
CA SER A 112 6.55 13.21 12.30
C SER A 112 7.62 12.14 12.47
#